data_AF-A0A818DPV8-F1
#
_entry.id   AF-A0A818DPV8-F1
#
_cell.length_a   1.000
_cell.length_b   1.000
_cell.length_c   1.000
_cell.angle_alpha   90.00
_cell.angle_beta   90.00
_cell.angle_gamma   90.00
#
_symmetry.space_group_name_H-M   'P 1'
#
loop_
_entity.id
_entity.type
_entity.pdbx_description
1 polymer ?
#
loop_
_entity_poly.entity_id
_entity_poly.type
_entity_poly.pdbx_seq_one_letter_code
_entity_poly.pdbx_strand_id
1 'polypeptide(L)'
;MIPKGGALDGLYRFCTKHATEHTIGSLTVNTIIRLACLVLDTNCFLFDNKYYKQIRGGAMGSPFTMTLANIYMHEWEQSLIQHQHERNELYGRYIDDIFTTSNEPVETIIALLDRENEKDPNIRIS
;
A
#
# COMPACT_ATOMS: atom_id res chain seq x y z
N MET A 1 9.47 -1.08 -0.49
CA MET A 1 8.97 0.33 -0.40
C MET A 1 8.12 0.65 -1.61
N ILE A 2 6.98 1.32 -1.38
CA ILE A 2 5.90 1.44 -2.38
C ILE A 2 6.29 2.41 -3.50
N PRO A 3 6.02 2.07 -4.77
CA PRO A 3 6.33 2.95 -5.90
C PRO A 3 5.46 4.20 -5.87
N LYS A 4 6.04 5.38 -6.16
CA LYS A 4 5.33 6.67 -6.13
C LYS A 4 4.08 6.67 -7.02
N GLY A 5 4.22 6.22 -8.28
CA GLY A 5 3.11 6.15 -9.23
C GLY A 5 1.98 5.25 -8.72
N GLY A 6 2.31 4.01 -8.36
CA GLY A 6 1.34 3.05 -7.82
C GLY A 6 0.64 3.54 -6.54
N ALA A 7 1.36 4.25 -5.65
CA ALA A 7 0.76 4.85 -4.46
C ALA A 7 -0.25 5.95 -4.79
N LEU A 8 0.06 6.83 -5.76
CA LEU A 8 -0.83 7.90 -6.20
C LEU A 8 -2.06 7.34 -6.94
N ASP A 9 -1.86 6.32 -7.77
CA ASP A 9 -2.95 5.65 -8.49
C ASP A 9 -3.90 4.94 -7.51
N GLY A 10 -3.34 4.23 -6.52
CA GLY A 10 -4.12 3.60 -5.45
C GLY A 10 -4.86 4.62 -4.60
N LEU A 11 -4.21 5.74 -4.24
CA LEU A 11 -4.88 6.85 -3.56
C LEU A 11 -6.03 7.42 -4.39
N TYR A 12 -5.84 7.62 -5.70
CA TYR A 12 -6.89 8.15 -6.58
C TYR A 12 -8.10 7.22 -6.65
N ARG A 13 -7.87 5.91 -6.82
CA ARG A 13 -8.94 4.90 -6.81
C ARG A 13 -9.65 4.86 -5.48
N PHE A 14 -8.91 4.82 -4.38
CA PHE A 14 -9.46 4.83 -3.03
C PHE A 14 -10.32 6.08 -2.80
N CYS A 15 -9.79 7.27 -3.11
CA CYS A 15 -10.52 8.51 -2.92
C CYS A 15 -11.78 8.57 -3.79
N THR A 16 -11.70 8.15 -5.05
CA THR A 16 -12.85 8.13 -5.96
C THR A 16 -13.94 7.17 -5.47
N LYS A 17 -13.55 6.01 -4.94
CA LYS A 17 -14.48 5.02 -4.38
C LYS A 17 -15.23 5.53 -3.14
N HIS A 18 -14.58 6.37 -2.33
CA HIS A 18 -15.11 6.85 -1.05
C HIS A 18 -15.58 8.31 -1.09
N ALA A 19 -15.44 8.99 -2.22
CA ALA A 19 -15.88 10.37 -2.38
C ALA A 19 -17.41 10.47 -2.43
N THR A 20 -17.94 11.52 -1.83
CA THR A 20 -19.33 11.97 -2.05
C THR A 20 -19.26 13.20 -2.94
N GLU A 21 -19.96 13.19 -4.07
CA GLU A 21 -19.94 14.29 -5.05
C GLU A 21 -18.50 14.70 -5.49
N HIS A 22 -17.61 13.73 -5.68
CA HIS A 22 -16.19 13.92 -6.03
C HIS A 22 -15.33 14.65 -4.97
N THR A 23 -15.81 14.70 -3.73
CA THR A 23 -15.11 15.29 -2.58
C THR A 23 -14.94 14.31 -1.43
N ILE A 24 -13.88 14.53 -0.64
CA ILE A 24 -13.72 13.94 0.69
C ILE A 24 -13.66 15.10 1.67
N GLY A 25 -14.70 15.23 2.49
CA GLY A 25 -14.92 16.42 3.30
C GLY A 25 -15.12 17.64 2.39
N SER A 26 -14.25 18.64 2.51
CA SER A 26 -14.29 19.86 1.68
C SER A 26 -13.30 19.85 0.51
N LEU A 27 -12.51 18.79 0.34
CA LEU A 27 -11.45 18.72 -0.66
C LEU A 27 -11.88 17.86 -1.86
N THR A 28 -11.62 18.35 -3.07
CA THR A 28 -11.78 17.53 -4.28
C THR A 28 -10.69 16.45 -4.33
N VAL A 29 -11.00 15.30 -4.95
CA VAL A 29 -10.03 14.22 -5.16
C VAL A 29 -8.75 14.75 -5.83
N ASN A 30 -8.88 15.61 -6.84
CA ASN A 30 -7.73 16.21 -7.53
C ASN A 30 -6.84 17.05 -6.60
N THR A 31 -7.43 17.81 -5.67
CA THR A 31 -6.64 18.57 -4.68
C THR A 31 -5.87 17.64 -3.76
N ILE A 32 -6.50 16.55 -3.30
CA ILE A 32 -5.84 15.54 -2.45
C ILE A 32 -4.64 14.92 -3.19
N ILE A 33 -4.82 14.53 -4.46
CA ILE A 33 -3.72 13.97 -5.25
C ILE A 33 -2.58 14.97 -5.45
N ARG A 34 -2.88 16.25 -5.71
CA ARG A 34 -1.84 17.29 -5.83
C ARG A 34 -1.05 17.49 -4.54
N LEU A 35 -1.73 17.47 -3.40
CA LEU A 35 -1.08 17.54 -2.08
C LEU A 35 -0.23 16.29 -1.81
N ALA A 36 -0.72 15.11 -2.19
CA ALA A 36 0.02 13.86 -2.08
C ALA A 36 1.30 13.89 -2.93
N CYS A 37 1.19 14.33 -4.19
CA CYS A 37 2.35 14.52 -5.07
C CYS A 37 3.37 15.46 -4.44
N LEU A 38 2.93 16.58 -3.87
CA LEU A 38 3.83 17.55 -3.23
C LEU A 38 4.63 16.88 -2.10
N VAL A 39 3.97 16.16 -1.19
CA VAL A 39 4.65 15.46 -0.08
C VAL A 39 5.65 14.42 -0.59
N LEU A 40 5.30 13.68 -1.64
CA LEU A 40 6.19 12.67 -2.22
C LEU A 40 7.34 13.29 -3.03
N ASP A 41 7.16 14.49 -3.59
CA ASP A 41 8.20 15.18 -4.36
C ASP A 41 9.19 15.99 -3.52
N THR A 42 8.78 16.41 -2.33
CA THR A 42 9.63 17.13 -1.38
C THR A 42 10.25 16.20 -0.33
N ASN A 43 10.22 14.89 -0.58
CA ASN A 43 10.77 13.88 0.32
C ASN A 43 12.32 13.87 0.28
N CYS A 44 12.92 14.84 0.96
CA CYS A 44 14.36 15.05 1.03
C CYS A 44 14.86 14.89 2.48
N PHE A 45 16.08 14.37 2.64
CA PHE A 45 16.73 14.23 3.94
C PHE A 45 18.21 14.66 3.87
N LEU A 46 18.77 15.03 5.01
CA LEU A 46 20.18 15.39 5.18
C LEU A 46 20.92 14.19 5.77
N PHE A 47 22.01 13.79 5.13
CA PHE A 47 22.92 12.77 5.65
C PHE A 47 24.35 13.16 5.28
N ASP A 48 25.28 13.12 6.25
CA ASP A 48 26.67 13.51 6.03
C ASP A 48 26.84 14.88 5.33
N ASN A 49 26.10 15.90 5.83
CA ASN A 49 26.04 17.25 5.26
C ASN A 49 25.66 17.32 3.76
N LYS A 50 25.02 16.29 3.22
CA LYS A 50 24.53 16.24 1.84
C LYS A 50 23.03 16.00 1.80
N TYR A 51 22.38 16.69 0.87
CA TYR A 51 20.95 16.54 0.63
C TYR A 51 20.69 15.38 -0.32
N TYR A 52 19.74 14.52 0.04
CA TYR A 52 19.29 13.41 -0.77
C TYR A 52 17.78 13.49 -0.96
N LYS A 53 17.31 13.21 -2.18
CA LYS A 53 15.89 13.00 -2.46
C LYS A 53 15.62 11.51 -2.50
N GLN A 54 14.63 11.07 -1.73
CA GLN A 54 14.17 9.70 -1.79
C GLN A 54 13.30 9.50 -3.04
N ILE A 55 13.78 8.66 -3.96
CA ILE A 55 13.14 8.45 -5.27
C ILE A 55 12.02 7.40 -5.25
N ARG A 56 11.95 6.58 -4.19
CA ARG A 56 10.95 5.51 -4.02
C ARG A 56 10.52 5.40 -2.56
N GLY A 57 9.24 5.18 -2.33
CA GLY A 57 8.63 5.23 -0.99
C GLY A 57 8.55 6.66 -0.44
N GLY A 58 8.22 6.76 0.85
CA GLY A 58 8.20 8.03 1.58
C GLY A 58 9.12 7.99 2.80
N ALA A 59 9.37 9.14 3.43
CA ALA A 59 10.18 9.20 4.65
C ALA A 59 9.54 8.35 5.76
N MET A 60 10.36 7.50 6.39
CA MET A 60 9.95 6.81 7.61
C MET A 60 9.65 7.85 8.69
N GLY A 61 8.49 7.74 9.35
CA GLY A 61 7.99 8.73 10.31
C GLY A 61 7.06 9.79 9.72
N SER A 62 6.90 9.86 8.39
CA SER A 62 5.84 10.68 7.77
C SER A 62 4.47 10.00 7.97
N PRO A 63 3.51 10.65 8.68
CA PRO A 63 2.18 10.08 8.87
C PRO A 63 1.47 9.80 7.54
N PHE A 64 1.68 10.67 6.55
CA PHE A 64 1.07 10.52 5.24
C PHE A 64 1.64 9.33 4.45
N THR A 65 2.93 9.05 4.59
CA THR A 65 3.56 7.89 3.96
C THR A 65 2.96 6.59 4.48
N MET A 66 2.70 6.50 5.79
CA MET A 66 2.03 5.33 6.38
C MET A 66 0.61 5.15 5.86
N THR A 67 -0.16 6.25 5.73
CA THR A 67 -1.50 6.21 5.14
C THR A 67 -1.49 5.72 3.70
N LEU A 68 -0.59 6.27 2.87
CA LEU A 68 -0.40 5.79 1.50
C LEU A 68 -0.02 4.31 1.45
N ALA A 69 0.81 3.87 2.40
CA ALA A 69 1.21 2.48 2.47
C ALA A 69 0.04 1.55 2.76
N ASN A 70 -0.82 1.93 3.71
CA ASN A 70 -2.03 1.17 4.02
C ASN A 70 -3.01 1.12 2.84
N ILE A 71 -3.19 2.22 2.11
CA ILE A 71 -4.08 2.24 0.93
C ILE A 71 -3.55 1.32 -0.16
N TYR A 72 -2.25 1.39 -0.46
CA TYR A 72 -1.64 0.54 -1.47
C TYR A 72 -1.72 -0.95 -1.09
N MET A 73 -1.37 -1.27 0.16
CA MET A 73 -1.44 -2.65 0.66
C MET A 73 -2.87 -3.16 0.70
N HIS A 74 -3.86 -2.31 1.03
CA HIS A 74 -5.27 -2.68 1.00
C HIS A 74 -5.69 -3.19 -0.38
N GLU A 75 -5.30 -2.53 -1.47
CA GLU A 75 -5.60 -3.02 -2.82
C GLU A 75 -4.80 -4.28 -3.16
N TRP A 76 -3.51 -4.31 -2.82
CA TRP A 76 -2.62 -5.42 -3.12
C TRP A 76 -3.09 -6.74 -2.47
N GLU A 77 -3.59 -6.68 -1.23
CA GLU A 77 -3.94 -7.84 -0.41
C GLU A 77 -5.35 -8.40 -0.64
N GLN A 78 -6.17 -7.79 -1.53
CA GLN A 78 -7.58 -8.17 -1.67
C GLN A 78 -7.80 -9.64 -2.05
N SER A 79 -6.97 -10.23 -2.91
CA SER A 79 -7.11 -11.65 -3.28
C SER A 79 -6.76 -12.58 -2.12
N LEU A 80 -5.77 -12.24 -1.29
CA LEU A 80 -5.44 -12.99 -0.08
C LEU A 80 -6.60 -12.94 0.92
N ILE A 81 -7.14 -11.74 1.16
CA ILE A 81 -8.29 -11.56 2.05
C ILE A 81 -9.49 -12.39 1.54
N GLN A 82 -9.78 -12.32 0.25
CA GLN A 82 -10.89 -13.08 -0.35
C GLN A 82 -10.67 -14.59 -0.23
N HIS A 83 -9.46 -15.06 -0.51
CA HIS A 83 -9.10 -16.48 -0.40
C HIS A 83 -9.31 -17.01 1.04
N GLN A 84 -8.89 -16.23 2.05
CA GLN A 84 -9.07 -16.58 3.46
C GLN A 84 -10.54 -16.51 3.89
N HIS A 85 -11.28 -15.50 3.44
CA HIS A 85 -12.69 -15.36 3.73
C HIS A 85 -13.49 -16.57 3.20
N GLU A 86 -13.22 -17.03 1.98
CA GLU A 86 -13.89 -18.20 1.39
C GLU A 86 -13.63 -19.51 2.16
N ARG A 87 -12.52 -19.59 2.89
CA ARG A 87 -12.11 -20.77 3.66
C ARG A 87 -12.47 -20.69 5.14
N ASN A 88 -13.07 -19.58 5.59
CA ASN A 88 -13.26 -19.26 7.00
C ASN A 88 -11.93 -19.25 7.79
N GLU A 89 -10.88 -18.74 7.15
CA GLU A 89 -9.53 -18.62 7.70
C GLU A 89 -9.24 -17.18 8.14
N LEU A 90 -8.31 -17.02 9.07
CA LEU A 90 -7.91 -15.70 9.58
C LEU A 90 -6.89 -15.05 8.63
N TYR A 91 -7.08 -13.76 8.39
CA TYR A 91 -6.10 -12.85 7.80
C TYR A 91 -5.98 -11.62 8.68
N GLY A 92 -4.76 -11.26 9.05
CA GLY A 92 -4.45 -10.05 9.80
C GLY A 92 -3.19 -9.39 9.27
N ARG A 93 -3.16 -8.06 9.24
CA ARG A 93 -1.97 -7.28 8.89
C ARG A 93 -1.68 -6.26 9.97
N TYR A 94 -0.44 -6.18 10.40
CA TYR A 94 0.09 -5.14 11.28
C TYR A 94 1.26 -4.44 10.59
N ILE A 95 1.00 -3.26 10.03
CA ILE A 95 1.97 -2.49 9.23
C ILE A 95 2.53 -3.34 8.07
N ASP A 96 3.73 -3.89 8.23
CA ASP A 96 4.46 -4.73 7.28
C ASP A 96 4.40 -6.23 7.61
N ASP A 97 3.90 -6.61 8.79
CA ASP A 97 3.69 -8.00 9.17
C ASP A 97 2.31 -8.51 8.75
N ILE A 98 2.27 -9.74 8.22
CA ILE A 98 1.03 -10.45 7.89
C ILE A 98 0.96 -11.73 8.72
N PHE A 99 -0.23 -11.99 9.26
CA PHE A 99 -0.57 -13.21 9.95
C PHE A 99 -1.74 -13.88 9.24
N THR A 100 -1.60 -15.17 8.95
CA THR A 100 -2.64 -15.95 8.28
C THR A 100 -2.69 -17.36 8.84
N THR A 101 -3.88 -17.95 8.87
CA THR A 101 -4.07 -19.37 9.25
C THR A 101 -4.49 -20.15 8.02
N SER A 102 -4.04 -21.39 7.83
CA SER A 102 -4.61 -22.22 6.77
C SER A 102 -4.71 -23.69 7.13
N ASN A 103 -5.78 -24.33 6.65
CA ASN A 103 -5.99 -25.77 6.71
C ASN A 103 -5.58 -26.46 5.39
N GLU A 104 -5.13 -25.71 4.38
CA GLU A 104 -4.69 -26.27 3.11
C GLU A 104 -3.29 -26.90 3.21
N PRO A 105 -2.94 -27.84 2.30
CA PRO A 105 -1.59 -28.34 2.18
C PRO A 105 -0.58 -27.20 1.95
N VAL A 106 0.62 -27.38 2.49
CA VAL A 106 1.68 -26.36 2.42
C VAL A 106 2.03 -26.00 0.97
N GLU A 107 1.92 -26.95 0.04
CA GLU A 107 2.17 -26.75 -1.39
C GLU A 107 1.16 -25.78 -2.02
N THR A 108 -0.11 -25.84 -1.62
CA THR A 108 -1.16 -24.92 -2.07
C THR A 108 -0.89 -23.50 -1.57
N ILE A 109 -0.47 -23.39 -0.30
CA ILE A 109 -0.12 -22.11 0.32
C ILE A 109 1.09 -21.51 -0.40
N ILE A 110 2.15 -22.29 -0.65
CA ILE A 110 3.34 -21.83 -1.38
C ILE A 110 2.94 -21.33 -2.78
N ALA A 111 2.12 -22.08 -3.51
CA ALA A 111 1.66 -21.66 -4.84
C ALA A 111 0.79 -20.39 -4.81
N LEU A 112 0.03 -20.17 -3.73
CA LEU A 112 -0.67 -18.90 -3.51
C LEU A 112 0.33 -17.77 -3.28
N LEU A 113 1.26 -17.94 -2.33
CA LEU A 113 2.26 -16.91 -1.99
C LEU A 113 3.13 -16.53 -3.19
N ASP A 114 3.56 -17.50 -4.00
CA ASP A 114 4.35 -17.25 -5.21
C ASP A 114 3.58 -16.39 -6.22
N ARG A 115 2.30 -16.68 -6.45
CA ARG A 115 1.44 -15.88 -7.33
C ARG A 115 1.26 -14.44 -6.81
N GLU A 116 1.11 -14.29 -5.51
CA GLU A 116 0.93 -12.97 -4.88
C GLU A 116 2.22 -12.14 -4.97
N ASN A 117 3.38 -12.79 -4.84
CA ASN A 117 4.70 -12.18 -5.01
C ASN A 117 4.96 -11.63 -6.43
N GLU A 118 4.22 -12.08 -7.44
CA GLU A 118 4.33 -11.56 -8.81
C GLU A 118 3.71 -10.17 -8.99
N LYS A 119 2.84 -9.73 -8.08
CA LYS A 119 2.08 -8.47 -8.20
C LYS A 119 2.95 -7.21 -8.10
N ASP A 120 3.98 -7.22 -7.27
CA ASP A 120 4.98 -6.15 -7.21
C ASP A 120 6.36 -6.76 -6.93
N PRO A 121 7.38 -6.52 -7.77
CA PRO A 121 8.71 -7.08 -7.59
C PRO A 121 9.45 -6.62 -6.32
N ASN A 122 8.86 -5.72 -5.52
CA ASN A 122 9.43 -5.13 -4.31
C ASN A 122 8.60 -5.43 -3.06
N ILE A 123 7.58 -6.27 -3.20
CA ILE A 123 6.79 -6.81 -2.09
C ILE A 123 6.96 -8.33 -2.15
N ARG A 124 7.35 -8.92 -1.02
CA ARG A 124 7.53 -10.36 -0.90
C ARG A 124 6.92 -10.83 0.40
N ILE A 125 6.04 -11.81 0.30
CA ILE A 125 5.52 -12.60 1.42
C ILE A 125 6.26 -13.95 1.40
N SER A 126 6.60 -14.41 2.60
CA SER A 126 7.33 -15.66 2.86
C SER A 126 6.60 -16.51 3.87
#